data_AF-A0A5E4LNH4-F1
#
_entry.id   AF-A0A5E4LNH4-F1
#
_cell.length_a   1.000
_cell.length_b   1.000
_cell.length_c   1.000
_cell.angle_alpha   90.00
_cell.angle_beta   90.00
_cell.angle_gamma   90.00
#
_symmetry.space_group_name_H-M   'P 1'
#
loop_
_entity.id
_entity.type
_entity.pdbx_description
1 polymer ?
#
loop_
_entity_poly.entity_id
_entity_poly.type
_entity_poly.pdbx_seq_one_letter_code
_entity_poly.pdbx_strand_id
1 'polypeptide(L)'
;MASNYGSLLMVFVGLIFFVIGGYWIVSDILIQKNWRLASAQITFSDYTSDYDSDGSSYWPDIQYTYTFNSNSYSGDCCSTAMDNPDDAEKFTKSNYAGKTVKIYVNPSNPSESRLKDDLHPFSILNVFFAAFGAIFIIVGFAAFFTIK
;
A
#
# COMPACT_ATOMS: atom_id res chain seq x y z
N MET A 1 7.91 40.34 -15.41
CA MET A 1 7.58 39.66 -14.14
C MET A 1 6.99 38.31 -14.48
N ALA A 2 7.83 37.26 -14.58
CA ALA A 2 7.31 35.91 -14.62
C ALA A 2 6.63 35.67 -13.26
N SER A 3 5.35 35.32 -13.26
CA SER A 3 4.59 35.30 -12.03
C SER A 3 5.02 34.13 -11.15
N ASN A 4 5.39 34.41 -9.89
CA ASN A 4 5.79 33.43 -8.87
C ASN A 4 4.74 32.34 -8.57
N TYR A 5 3.54 32.46 -9.12
CA TYR A 5 2.47 31.46 -9.00
C TYR A 5 2.85 30.10 -9.62
N GLY A 6 3.69 30.09 -10.67
CA GLY A 6 4.11 28.84 -11.32
C GLY A 6 5.00 27.96 -10.42
N SER A 7 6.01 28.57 -9.79
CA SER A 7 6.90 27.86 -8.86
C SER A 7 6.18 27.45 -7.57
N LEU A 8 5.29 28.30 -7.04
CA LEU A 8 4.44 27.95 -5.90
C LEU A 8 3.52 26.77 -6.18
N LEU A 9 2.90 26.72 -7.36
CA LEU A 9 2.04 25.61 -7.76
C LEU A 9 2.84 24.29 -7.88
N MET A 10 4.05 24.34 -8.44
CA MET A 10 4.94 23.16 -8.50
C MET A 10 5.32 22.63 -7.12
N VAL A 11 5.66 23.51 -6.17
CA VAL A 11 5.96 23.10 -4.78
C VAL A 11 4.72 22.49 -4.12
N PHE A 12 3.54 23.10 -4.30
CA PHE A 12 2.30 22.58 -3.71
C PHE A 12 1.93 21.19 -4.26
N VAL A 13 2.00 21.01 -5.58
CA VAL A 13 1.77 19.72 -6.22
C VAL A 13 2.81 18.69 -5.75
N GLY A 14 4.10 19.08 -5.71
CA GLY A 14 5.16 18.22 -5.21
C GLY A 14 4.95 17.77 -3.76
N LEU A 15 4.48 18.66 -2.88
CA LEU A 15 4.14 18.33 -1.49
C LEU A 15 3.01 17.31 -1.39
N ILE A 16 1.96 17.42 -2.21
CA ILE A 16 0.84 16.47 -2.21
C ILE A 16 1.37 15.07 -2.55
N PHE A 17 2.10 14.92 -3.65
CA PHE A 17 2.65 13.63 -4.05
C PHE A 17 3.66 13.07 -3.03
N PHE A 18 4.51 13.93 -2.46
CA PHE A 18 5.48 13.54 -1.46
C PHE A 18 4.82 13.04 -0.17
N VAL A 19 3.79 13.73 0.32
CA VAL A 19 3.05 13.34 1.54
C VAL A 19 2.29 12.04 1.30
N ILE A 20 1.59 11.89 0.17
CA ILE A 20 0.85 10.66 -0.14
C ILE A 20 1.82 9.48 -0.23
N GLY A 21 2.86 9.57 -1.07
CA GLY A 21 3.84 8.49 -1.21
C GLY A 21 4.55 8.17 0.10
N GLY A 22 5.00 9.20 0.83
CA GLY A 22 5.67 9.03 2.12
C GLY A 22 4.78 8.41 3.20
N TYR A 23 3.48 8.74 3.22
CA TYR A 23 2.53 8.18 4.17
C TYR A 23 2.42 6.65 4.06
N TRP A 24 2.25 6.13 2.84
CA TRP A 24 2.16 4.68 2.61
C TRP A 24 3.44 3.94 3.03
N ILE A 25 4.61 4.47 2.66
CA ILE A 25 5.91 3.91 3.05
C ILE A 25 6.06 3.85 4.57
N VAL A 26 5.79 4.97 5.26
CA VAL A 26 5.95 5.07 6.71
C VAL A 26 4.95 4.20 7.44
N SER A 27 3.69 4.16 6.98
CA SER A 27 2.64 3.30 7.55
C SER A 27 3.08 1.84 7.58
N ASP A 28 3.54 1.30 6.45
CA ASP A 28 3.99 -0.08 6.35
C ASP A 28 5.19 -0.38 7.26
N ILE A 29 6.16 0.54 7.34
CA ILE A 29 7.31 0.41 8.24
C ILE A 29 6.87 0.40 9.70
N LEU A 30 5.90 1.25 10.07
CA LEU A 30 5.39 1.32 11.44
C LEU A 30 4.60 0.07 11.81
N ILE A 31 3.81 -0.49 10.89
CA ILE A 31 3.12 -1.77 11.07
C ILE A 31 4.15 -2.86 11.35
N GLN A 32 5.18 -3.00 10.50
CA GLN A 32 6.20 -4.03 10.68
C GLN A 32 6.98 -3.89 11.99
N LYS A 33 7.19 -2.67 12.49
CA LYS A 33 7.95 -2.41 13.73
C LYS A 33 7.11 -2.57 14.99
N ASN A 34 5.86 -2.11 14.97
CA ASN A 34 5.06 -1.94 16.19
C ASN A 34 4.00 -3.03 16.36
N TRP A 35 3.58 -3.70 15.28
CA TRP A 35 2.53 -4.72 15.36
C TRP A 35 3.12 -6.10 15.69
N ARG A 36 2.27 -6.98 16.22
CA ARG A 36 2.68 -8.33 16.64
C ARG A 36 2.46 -9.33 15.51
N LEU A 37 3.42 -10.22 15.30
CA LEU A 37 3.26 -11.34 14.38
C LEU A 37 2.37 -12.42 15.02
N ALA A 38 1.33 -12.85 14.29
CA ALA A 38 0.46 -13.95 14.66
C ALA A 38 0.26 -14.90 13.47
N SER A 39 -0.14 -16.14 13.77
CA SER A 39 -0.55 -17.11 12.75
C SER A 39 -2.04 -16.96 12.48
N ALA A 40 -2.41 -16.92 11.20
CA ALA A 40 -3.80 -16.90 10.74
C ALA A 40 -4.06 -18.08 9.81
N GLN A 41 -5.30 -18.54 9.77
CA GLN A 41 -5.76 -19.56 8.84
C GLN A 41 -6.62 -18.91 7.76
N ILE A 42 -6.26 -19.13 6.51
CA ILE A 42 -7.04 -18.64 5.38
C ILE A 42 -8.34 -19.44 5.30
N THR A 43 -9.47 -18.74 5.27
CA THR A 43 -10.81 -19.32 5.16
C THR A 43 -11.36 -19.23 3.75
N PHE A 44 -10.95 -18.20 3.00
CA PHE A 44 -11.35 -17.97 1.62
C PHE A 44 -10.19 -17.38 0.83
N SER A 45 -10.04 -17.78 -0.42
CA SER A 45 -9.06 -17.23 -1.35
C SER A 45 -9.58 -17.36 -2.75
N ASP A 46 -9.84 -16.23 -3.39
CA ASP A 46 -10.20 -16.14 -4.81
C ASP A 46 -9.66 -14.81 -5.37
N TYR A 47 -9.91 -14.54 -6.64
CA TYR A 47 -9.68 -13.23 -7.23
C TYR A 47 -10.82 -12.86 -8.17
N THR A 48 -11.18 -11.57 -8.19
CA THR A 48 -12.15 -11.03 -9.14
C THR A 48 -11.39 -10.35 -10.28
N SER A 49 -11.83 -10.53 -11.52
CA SER A 49 -11.31 -9.79 -12.67
C SER A 49 -12.30 -8.71 -13.08
N ASP A 50 -11.83 -7.47 -13.15
CA ASP A 50 -12.56 -6.37 -13.77
C ASP A 50 -11.98 -6.08 -15.16
N TYR A 51 -12.84 -5.89 -16.15
CA TYR A 51 -12.46 -5.68 -17.54
C TYR A 51 -12.95 -4.32 -18.00
N ASP A 52 -12.04 -3.43 -18.35
CA ASP A 52 -12.36 -2.16 -19.00
C ASP A 52 -11.65 -2.04 -20.35
N SER A 53 -12.08 -1.06 -21.14
CA SER A 53 -11.53 -0.69 -22.44
C SER A 53 -10.02 -0.41 -22.43
N ASP A 54 -9.44 -0.05 -21.27
CA ASP A 54 -8.03 0.27 -21.09
C ASP A 54 -7.19 -0.89 -20.49
N GLY A 55 -7.81 -2.01 -20.08
CA GLY A 55 -7.10 -3.17 -19.54
C GLY A 55 -7.91 -4.04 -18.58
N SER A 56 -7.28 -5.11 -18.10
CA SER A 56 -7.84 -6.03 -17.10
C SER A 56 -7.19 -5.78 -15.74
N SER A 57 -7.99 -5.62 -14.69
CA SER A 57 -7.52 -5.51 -13.30
C SER A 57 -7.96 -6.73 -12.50
N TYR A 58 -7.04 -7.30 -11.72
CA TYR A 58 -7.32 -8.50 -10.93
C TYR A 58 -7.24 -8.17 -9.45
N TRP A 59 -8.33 -8.39 -8.73
CA TRP A 59 -8.47 -8.05 -7.31
C TRP A 59 -8.46 -9.33 -6.48
N PRO A 60 -7.36 -9.65 -5.78
CA PRO A 60 -7.33 -10.80 -4.88
C PRO A 60 -8.27 -10.56 -3.70
N ASP A 61 -9.12 -11.53 -3.38
CA ASP A 61 -9.95 -11.55 -2.18
C ASP A 61 -9.52 -12.73 -1.31
N ILE A 62 -8.83 -12.41 -0.22
CA ILE A 62 -8.38 -13.41 0.74
C ILE A 62 -8.91 -13.05 2.12
N GLN A 63 -9.66 -13.98 2.68
CA GLN A 63 -10.19 -13.87 4.03
C GLN A 63 -9.50 -14.89 4.92
N TYR A 64 -9.20 -14.48 6.14
CA TYR A 64 -8.51 -15.31 7.12
C TYR A 64 -9.07 -15.07 8.52
N THR A 65 -8.87 -16.06 9.37
CA THR A 65 -9.23 -16.02 10.79
C THR A 65 -7.99 -16.23 11.64
N TYR A 66 -7.96 -15.60 12.81
CA TYR A 66 -6.85 -15.71 13.73
C TYR A 66 -7.32 -15.55 15.16
N THR A 67 -6.51 -16.05 16.10
CA THR A 67 -6.76 -15.89 17.52
C THR A 67 -5.69 -15.00 18.13
N PHE A 68 -6.11 -13.96 18.84
CA PHE A 68 -5.22 -13.05 19.55
C PHE A 68 -5.78 -12.81 20.96
N ASN A 69 -4.96 -13.00 21.99
CA ASN A 69 -5.36 -12.89 23.39
C ASN A 69 -6.64 -13.68 23.73
N SER A 70 -6.74 -14.93 23.26
CA SER A 70 -7.89 -15.84 23.45
C SER A 70 -9.21 -15.42 22.79
N ASN A 71 -9.20 -14.36 21.97
CA ASN A 71 -10.36 -13.95 21.17
C ASN A 71 -10.12 -14.29 19.69
N SER A 72 -11.17 -14.70 19.00
CA SER A 72 -11.14 -14.96 17.56
C SER A 72 -11.50 -13.71 16.78
N TYR A 73 -10.72 -13.42 15.75
CA TYR A 73 -10.89 -12.30 14.83
C TYR A 73 -10.84 -12.81 13.40
N SER A 74 -11.42 -12.03 12.48
CA SER A 74 -11.33 -12.23 11.04
C SER A 74 -10.71 -11.00 10.41
N GLY A 75 -9.95 -11.20 9.35
CA GLY A 75 -9.42 -10.13 8.52
C GLY A 75 -9.49 -10.50 7.05
N ASP A 76 -9.50 -9.48 6.22
CA ASP A 76 -9.32 -9.54 4.78
C ASP A 76 -7.94 -8.97 4.40
N CYS A 77 -7.47 -9.28 3.20
CA CYS A 77 -6.30 -8.63 2.62
C CYS A 77 -6.59 -8.15 1.20
N CYS A 78 -5.64 -7.36 0.71
CA CYS A 78 -5.39 -7.24 -0.72
C CYS A 78 -6.40 -6.34 -1.45
N SER A 79 -6.62 -5.15 -0.89
CA SER A 79 -7.37 -4.06 -1.54
C SER A 79 -6.64 -3.41 -2.71
N THR A 80 -5.59 -4.03 -3.25
CA THR A 80 -4.80 -3.50 -4.36
C THR A 80 -4.97 -4.42 -5.56
N ALA A 81 -5.35 -3.84 -6.71
CA ALA A 81 -5.41 -4.56 -7.96
C ALA A 81 -4.01 -5.00 -8.41
N MET A 82 -3.95 -6.18 -9.00
CA MET A 82 -2.81 -6.69 -9.73
C MET A 82 -3.07 -6.51 -11.23
N ASP A 83 -2.07 -6.01 -11.94
CA ASP A 83 -2.16 -5.70 -13.37
C ASP A 83 -2.06 -6.95 -14.26
N ASN A 84 -1.64 -8.08 -13.68
CA ASN A 84 -1.38 -9.32 -14.41
C ASN A 84 -2.19 -10.49 -13.82
N PRO A 85 -2.95 -11.25 -14.63
CA PRO A 85 -3.65 -12.45 -14.16
C PRO A 85 -2.71 -13.47 -13.53
N ASP A 86 -1.49 -13.64 -14.05
CA ASP A 86 -0.54 -14.62 -13.53
C ASP A 86 -0.09 -14.28 -12.11
N ASP A 87 0.02 -12.99 -11.78
CA ASP A 87 0.39 -12.53 -10.45
C ASP A 87 -0.76 -12.74 -9.46
N ALA A 88 -2.00 -12.44 -9.87
CA ALA A 88 -3.19 -12.71 -9.07
C ALA A 88 -3.41 -14.21 -8.83
N GLU A 89 -3.24 -15.03 -9.87
CA GLU A 89 -3.33 -16.47 -9.77
C GLU A 89 -2.22 -17.04 -8.88
N LYS A 90 -0.98 -16.58 -9.06
CA LYS A 90 0.14 -17.00 -8.22
C LYS A 90 -0.06 -16.60 -6.76
N PHE A 91 -0.58 -15.40 -6.51
CA PHE A 91 -0.84 -14.92 -5.17
C PHE A 91 -1.93 -15.73 -4.47
N THR A 92 -3.07 -15.95 -5.13
CA THR A 92 -4.18 -16.78 -4.61
C THR A 92 -3.78 -18.24 -4.45
N LYS A 93 -3.07 -18.84 -5.42
CA LYS A 93 -2.49 -20.19 -5.28
C LYS A 93 -1.50 -20.28 -4.12
N SER A 94 -0.71 -19.23 -3.90
CA SER A 94 0.21 -19.21 -2.76
C SER A 94 -0.52 -19.10 -1.44
N ASN A 95 -1.73 -18.51 -1.41
CA ASN A 95 -2.53 -18.24 -0.23
C ASN A 95 -3.87 -18.99 -0.26
N TYR A 96 -3.83 -20.28 -0.59
CA TYR A 96 -5.03 -21.11 -0.69
C TYR A 96 -5.76 -21.29 0.66
N ALA A 97 -7.08 -21.52 0.59
CA ALA A 97 -7.91 -21.79 1.76
C ALA A 97 -7.41 -23.01 2.56
N GLY A 98 -7.38 -22.88 3.88
CA GLY A 98 -6.83 -23.86 4.83
C GLY A 98 -5.34 -23.68 5.14
N LYS A 99 -4.61 -22.88 4.36
CA LYS A 99 -3.19 -22.57 4.63
C LYS A 99 -3.05 -21.71 5.88
N THR A 100 -2.00 -21.98 6.67
CA THR A 100 -1.57 -21.08 7.75
C THR A 100 -0.58 -20.06 7.22
N VAL A 101 -0.85 -18.77 7.47
CA VAL A 101 -0.04 -17.62 7.04
C VAL A 101 0.34 -16.75 8.23
N LYS A 102 1.32 -15.87 8.04
CA LYS A 102 1.74 -14.89 9.06
C LYS A 102 1.06 -13.56 8.78
N ILE A 103 0.49 -12.98 9.83
CA ILE A 103 -0.14 -11.66 9.80
C ILE A 103 0.49 -10.76 10.86
N TYR A 104 0.44 -9.46 10.63
CA TYR A 104 0.65 -8.47 11.67
C TYR A 104 -0.70 -8.08 12.27
N VAL A 105 -0.81 -8.13 13.60
CA VAL A 105 -2.00 -7.74 14.37
C VAL A 105 -1.66 -6.51 15.18
N ASN A 106 -2.52 -5.49 15.11
CA ASN A 106 -2.38 -4.28 15.91
C ASN A 106 -2.66 -4.61 17.39
N PRO A 107 -1.66 -4.50 18.30
CA PRO A 107 -1.87 -4.84 19.71
C PRO A 107 -2.82 -3.87 20.43
N SER A 108 -2.95 -2.64 19.94
CA SER A 108 -3.88 -1.63 20.48
C SER A 108 -5.31 -1.81 19.95
N ASN A 109 -5.46 -2.43 18.77
CA ASN A 109 -6.75 -2.73 18.18
C ASN A 109 -6.71 -4.08 17.43
N PRO A 110 -6.95 -5.21 18.12
CA PRO A 110 -6.78 -6.54 17.53
C PRO A 110 -7.73 -6.90 16.39
N SER A 111 -8.74 -6.08 16.08
CA SER A 111 -9.55 -6.25 14.87
C SER A 111 -8.82 -5.79 13.59
N GLU A 112 -7.74 -5.04 13.74
CA GLU A 112 -6.94 -4.54 12.63
C GLU A 112 -5.75 -5.47 12.39
N SER A 113 -5.71 -6.07 11.21
CA SER A 113 -4.64 -6.96 10.78
C SER A 113 -4.25 -6.74 9.33
N ARG A 114 -3.00 -7.06 9.02
CA ARG A 114 -2.47 -7.04 7.65
C ARG A 114 -1.70 -8.32 7.38
N LEU A 115 -1.82 -8.84 6.16
CA LEU A 115 -1.01 -9.96 5.72
C LEU A 115 0.45 -9.54 5.70
N LYS A 116 1.36 -10.39 6.19
CA LYS A 116 2.79 -10.05 6.18
C LYS A 116 3.29 -9.77 4.76
N ASP A 117 2.79 -10.54 3.80
CA ASP A 117 3.23 -10.49 2.41
C ASP A 117 2.55 -9.34 1.61
N ASP A 118 1.59 -8.63 2.18
CA ASP A 118 0.92 -7.46 1.57
C ASP A 118 1.68 -6.15 1.85
N LEU A 119 2.56 -6.13 2.86
CA LEU A 119 3.29 -4.94 3.27
C LEU A 119 4.54 -4.73 2.40
N HIS A 120 4.46 -3.76 1.50
CA HIS A 120 5.54 -3.41 0.57
C HIS A 120 5.93 -1.93 0.72
N PRO A 121 6.62 -1.56 1.82
CA PRO A 121 7.00 -0.18 2.08
C PRO A 121 7.87 0.42 0.97
N PHE A 122 8.60 -0.40 0.22
CA PHE A 122 9.45 0.05 -0.89
C PHE A 122 8.91 -0.39 -2.25
N SER A 123 7.59 -0.57 -2.39
CA SER A 123 6.97 -0.77 -3.70
C SER A 123 7.40 0.35 -4.65
N ILE A 124 7.72 -0.02 -5.89
CA ILE A 124 8.23 0.90 -6.91
C ILE A 124 7.30 2.10 -7.08
N LEU A 125 5.99 1.87 -7.00
CA LEU A 125 4.97 2.91 -7.11
C LEU A 125 5.05 3.93 -5.96
N ASN A 126 5.14 3.46 -4.72
CA ASN A 126 5.22 4.32 -3.53
C ASN A 126 6.51 5.16 -3.54
N VAL A 127 7.64 4.53 -3.90
CA VAL A 127 8.93 5.21 -4.04
C VAL A 127 8.90 6.20 -5.20
N PHE A 128 8.27 5.84 -6.32
CA PHE A 128 8.10 6.72 -7.47
C PHE A 128 7.32 7.98 -7.11
N PHE A 129 6.15 7.85 -6.47
CA PHE A 129 5.37 9.01 -6.05
C PHE A 129 6.12 9.92 -5.07
N ALA A 130 6.82 9.33 -4.09
CA ALA A 130 7.63 10.09 -3.14
C ALA A 130 8.79 10.81 -3.85
N ALA A 131 9.56 10.12 -4.71
CA ALA A 131 10.69 10.70 -5.42
C ALA A 131 10.25 11.78 -6.43
N PHE A 132 9.17 11.52 -7.17
CA PHE A 132 8.59 12.47 -8.12
C PHE A 132 8.14 13.76 -7.42
N GLY A 133 7.43 13.63 -6.29
CA GLY A 133 7.05 14.78 -5.47
C GLY A 133 8.26 15.57 -4.97
N ALA A 134 9.31 14.89 -4.50
CA ALA A 134 10.54 15.54 -4.04
C ALA A 134 11.24 16.36 -5.15
N ILE A 135 11.29 15.84 -6.38
CA ILE A 135 11.85 16.56 -7.53
C ILE A 135 11.08 17.85 -7.81
N PHE A 136 9.74 17.80 -7.80
CA PHE A 136 8.90 18.98 -8.00
C PHE A 136 9.12 20.05 -6.93
N ILE A 137 9.31 19.64 -5.68
CA ILE A 137 9.66 20.55 -4.58
C ILE A 137 11.02 21.20 -4.85
N ILE A 138 12.06 20.41 -5.16
CA ILE A 138 13.42 20.91 -5.39
C ILE A 138 13.46 21.90 -6.57
N VAL A 139 12.86 21.52 -7.71
CA VAL A 139 12.81 22.36 -8.91
C VAL A 139 12.00 23.63 -8.67
N GLY A 140 10.84 23.50 -8.01
CA GLY A 140 9.99 24.65 -7.66
C GLY A 140 10.70 25.65 -6.73
N PHE A 141 11.41 25.15 -5.72
CA PHE A 141 12.24 26.00 -4.85
C PHE A 141 13.40 26.66 -5.61
N ALA A 142 14.14 25.91 -6.42
CA ALA A 142 15.26 26.46 -7.20
C ALA A 142 14.80 27.55 -8.18
N ALA A 143 13.67 27.34 -8.87
CA ALA A 143 13.04 28.32 -9.75
C ALA A 143 12.58 29.58 -9.00
N PHE A 144 12.05 29.42 -7.78
CA PHE A 144 11.66 30.56 -6.94
C PHE A 144 12.85 31.46 -6.57
N PHE A 145 14.03 30.90 -6.31
CA PHE A 145 15.23 31.68 -5.99
C PHE A 145 15.92 32.32 -7.21
N THR A 146 15.74 31.78 -8.41
CA THR A 146 16.34 32.31 -9.65
C THR A 146 15.49 33.39 -10.31
N ILE A 147 14.19 33.46 -10.01
CA ILE A 147 13.25 34.47 -10.55
C ILE A 147 13.24 35.75 -9.69
N LYS A 148 13.86 35.71 -8.50
CA LYS A 148 13.98 36.83 -7.56
C LYS A 148 15.18 37.72 -7.91
#